data_AF-A0A6N7KSB8-F1
#
_entry.id   AF-A0A6N7KSB8-F1
#
_cell.length_a   1.000
_cell.length_b   1.000
_cell.length_c   1.000
_cell.angle_alpha   90.00
_cell.angle_beta   90.00
_cell.angle_gamma   90.00
#
_symmetry.space_group_name_H-M   'P 1'
#
loop_
_entity.id
_entity.type
_entity.pdbx_description
1 polymer ?
#
loop_
_entity_poly.entity_id
_entity_poly.type
_entity_poly.pdbx_seq_one_letter_code
_entity_poly.pdbx_strand_id
1 'polypeptide(L)'
;MADLDLPADLLPLHVAALRADRAMTTAREQGGDVDAARDAYVEAALALRAHPIWEPARQNGKHHRLWQASLDAAKAALDAETAA
;
A
#
# COMPACT_ATOMS: atom_id res chain seq x y z
N MET A 1 16.12 -9.97 -15.72
CA MET A 1 15.31 -9.33 -14.66
C MET A 1 14.92 -10.43 -13.70
N ALA A 2 15.26 -10.33 -12.41
CA ALA A 2 14.63 -11.21 -11.44
C ALA A 2 13.18 -10.72 -11.33
N ASP A 3 12.22 -11.55 -11.76
CA ASP A 3 10.82 -11.38 -11.38
C ASP A 3 10.83 -11.24 -9.86
N LEU A 4 10.52 -10.02 -9.40
CA LEU A 4 10.22 -9.80 -8.01
C LEU A 4 8.85 -10.41 -7.84
N ASP A 5 8.84 -11.71 -7.49
CA ASP A 5 7.65 -12.42 -7.07
C ASP A 5 7.11 -11.66 -5.86
N LEU A 6 6.17 -10.77 -6.14
CA LEU A 6 5.48 -10.01 -5.12
C LEU A 6 4.65 -11.01 -4.35
N PRO A 7 4.84 -11.12 -3.03
CA PRO A 7 3.94 -11.92 -2.22
C PRO A 7 2.54 -11.38 -2.44
N ALA A 8 1.64 -12.21 -2.99
CA ALA A 8 0.25 -11.84 -3.24
C ALA A 8 -0.42 -11.27 -1.97
N ASP A 9 0.07 -11.69 -0.80
CA ASP A 9 -0.38 -11.29 0.52
C ASP A 9 -0.05 -9.81 0.87
N LEU A 10 0.96 -9.21 0.24
CA LEU A 10 1.32 -7.80 0.46
C LEU A 10 0.48 -6.84 -0.38
N LEU A 11 -0.07 -7.31 -1.50
CA LEU A 11 -0.82 -6.47 -2.43
C LEU A 11 -2.09 -5.86 -1.79
N PRO A 12 -2.97 -6.63 -1.10
CA PRO A 12 -4.13 -6.08 -0.41
C PRO A 12 -3.80 -5.00 0.61
N LEU A 13 -2.69 -5.15 1.34
CA LEU A 13 -2.26 -4.20 2.35
C LEU A 13 -1.79 -2.87 1.74
N HIS A 14 -1.06 -2.92 0.62
CA HIS A 14 -0.67 -1.71 -0.11
C HIS A 14 -1.88 -1.04 -0.79
N VAL A 15 -2.82 -1.81 -1.34
CA VAL A 15 -4.06 -1.27 -1.90
C VAL A 15 -4.87 -0.56 -0.81
N ALA A 16 -5.00 -1.16 0.38
CA ALA A 16 -5.68 -0.53 1.52
C ALA A 16 -5.00 0.79 1.91
N ALA A 17 -3.66 0.83 1.98
CA ALA A 17 -2.91 2.05 2.27
C ALA A 17 -3.11 3.14 1.20
N LEU A 18 -3.08 2.78 -0.09
CA LEU A 18 -3.31 3.72 -1.19
C LEU A 18 -4.75 4.26 -1.22
N ARG A 19 -5.75 3.40 -0.94
CA ARG A 19 -7.14 3.84 -0.80
C ARG A 19 -7.30 4.83 0.34
N ALA A 20 -6.68 4.55 1.48
CA ALA A 20 -6.71 5.43 2.63
C ALA A 20 -6.04 6.79 2.33
N ASP A 21 -4.89 6.80 1.65
CA ASP A 21 -4.19 8.02 1.21
C ASP A 21 -5.03 8.86 0.23
N ARG A 22 -5.72 8.20 -0.71
CA ARG A 22 -6.65 8.87 -1.63
C ARG A 22 -7.86 9.44 -0.88
N ALA A 23 -8.44 8.67 0.04
CA ALA A 23 -9.55 9.13 0.87
C ALA A 23 -9.16 10.35 1.73
N MET A 24 -7.95 10.38 2.29
CA MET A 24 -7.43 11.57 2.98
C MET A 24 -7.34 12.78 2.05
N THR A 25 -6.81 12.59 0.84
CA THR A 25 -6.64 13.67 -0.14
C THR A 25 -8.01 14.24 -0.53
N THR A 26 -8.97 13.37 -0.86
CA THR A 26 -10.34 13.77 -1.18
C THR A 26 -11.05 14.42 0.02
N ALA A 27 -10.90 13.87 1.23
CA ALA A 27 -11.47 14.46 2.44
C ALA A 27 -10.89 15.85 2.73
N ARG A 28 -9.57 16.05 2.55
CA ARG A 28 -8.95 17.38 2.68
C ARG A 28 -9.47 18.39 1.66
N GLU A 29 -9.65 17.96 0.41
CA GLU A 29 -10.15 18.82 -0.67
C GLU A 29 -11.64 19.18 -0.49
N GLN A 30 -12.43 18.28 0.09
CA GLN A 30 -13.89 18.42 0.24
C GLN A 30 -14.33 18.85 1.65
N GLY A 31 -13.40 19.03 2.60
CA GLY A 31 -13.70 19.32 4.00
C GLY A 31 -14.34 18.15 4.77
N GLY A 32 -14.08 16.91 4.34
CA GLY A 32 -14.54 15.67 4.95
C GLY A 32 -13.65 15.17 6.11
N ASP A 33 -14.05 14.06 6.70
CA ASP A 33 -13.36 13.45 7.83
C ASP A 33 -12.05 12.75 7.40
N VAL A 34 -10.93 13.36 7.76
CA VAL A 34 -9.57 12.86 7.46
C VAL A 34 -9.12 11.82 8.49
N ASP A 35 -9.73 11.77 9.67
CA ASP A 35 -9.28 10.94 10.78
C ASP A 35 -9.58 9.46 10.53
N ALA A 36 -10.76 9.14 9.99
CA ALA A 36 -11.10 7.76 9.59
C ALA A 36 -10.17 7.22 8.50
N ALA A 37 -9.81 8.06 7.51
CA ALA A 37 -8.85 7.68 6.47
C ALA A 37 -7.44 7.53 7.05
N ARG A 38 -7.11 8.28 8.10
CA ARG A 38 -5.84 8.17 8.83
C ARG A 38 -5.72 6.89 9.61
N ASP A 39 -6.75 6.49 10.32
CA ASP A 39 -6.73 5.23 11.06
C ASP A 39 -6.57 4.05 10.11
N ALA A 40 -7.29 4.04 8.98
CA ALA A 40 -7.15 3.01 7.95
C ALA A 40 -5.74 2.96 7.34
N TYR A 41 -5.11 4.12 7.09
CA TYR A 41 -3.73 4.19 6.60
C TYR A 41 -2.75 3.63 7.64
N VAL A 42 -2.91 4.00 8.91
CA VAL A 42 -2.05 3.56 10.01
C VAL A 42 -2.19 2.05 10.21
N GLU A 43 -3.40 1.49 10.19
CA GLU A 43 -3.61 0.05 10.30
C GLU A 43 -2.94 -0.72 9.15
N ALA A 44 -3.12 -0.27 7.92
CA ALA A 44 -2.47 -0.89 6.76
C ALA A 44 -0.93 -0.81 6.85
N ALA A 45 -0.39 0.32 7.29
CA ALA A 45 1.05 0.50 7.48
C ALA A 45 1.62 -0.39 8.61
N LEU A 46 0.88 -0.56 9.71
CA LEU A 46 1.24 -1.46 10.79
C LEU A 46 1.22 -2.93 10.35
N ALA A 47 0.20 -3.34 9.59
CA ALA A 47 0.09 -4.68 9.03
C ALA A 47 1.24 -4.99 8.06
N LEU A 48 1.62 -4.03 7.21
CA LEU A 48 2.78 -4.13 6.31
C LEU A 48 4.08 -4.35 7.08
N ARG A 49 4.29 -3.56 8.14
CA ARG A 49 5.49 -3.65 8.97
C ARG A 49 5.56 -4.96 9.77
N ALA A 50 4.42 -5.52 10.15
CA ALA A 50 4.33 -6.80 10.86
C ALA A 50 4.52 -8.01 9.92
N HIS A 51 4.54 -7.81 8.59
CA HIS A 51 4.60 -8.92 7.65
C HIS A 51 5.95 -9.66 7.71
N PRO A 52 5.98 -11.00 7.75
CA PRO A 52 7.22 -11.79 7.92
C PRO A 52 8.28 -11.56 6.84
N ILE A 53 7.86 -11.12 5.66
CA ILE A 53 8.70 -10.89 4.48
C ILE A 53 9.36 -9.51 4.53
N TRP A 54 8.85 -8.61 5.37
CA TRP A 54 9.33 -7.23 5.50
C TRP A 54 10.74 -7.15 6.08
N GLU A 55 11.00 -7.86 7.17
CA GLU A 55 12.29 -7.82 7.86
C GLU A 55 13.43 -8.45 7.02
N PRO A 56 13.26 -9.62 6.37
CA PRO A 56 14.24 -10.16 5.43
C PRO A 56 14.43 -9.27 4.19
N ALA A 57 13.36 -8.66 3.66
CA ALA A 57 13.46 -7.74 2.53
C ALA A 57 14.27 -6.49 2.88
N ARG A 58 14.08 -5.97 4.11
CA ARG A 58 14.82 -4.83 4.67
C ARG A 58 16.31 -5.12 4.78
N GLN A 59 16.67 -6.27 5.34
CA GLN A 59 18.06 -6.65 5.57
C GLN A 59 18.84 -6.91 4.28
N ASN A 60 18.17 -7.37 3.21
CA ASN A 60 18.82 -7.69 1.93
C ASN A 60 18.89 -6.51 0.94
N GLY A 61 18.50 -5.29 1.32
CA GLY A 61 18.42 -4.14 0.41
C GLY A 61 17.41 -4.28 -0.73
N LYS A 62 16.67 -5.40 -0.77
CA LYS A 62 15.60 -5.69 -1.74
C LYS A 62 14.29 -4.97 -1.38
N HIS A 63 14.19 -4.44 -0.16
CA HIS A 63 13.05 -3.68 0.34
C HIS A 63 12.60 -2.58 -0.60
N HIS A 64 13.51 -1.76 -1.13
CA HIS A 64 13.11 -0.65 -2.01
C HIS A 64 12.46 -1.15 -3.31
N ARG A 65 12.96 -2.23 -3.91
CA ARG A 65 12.38 -2.78 -5.15
C ARG A 65 11.09 -3.54 -4.89
N LEU A 66 11.00 -4.30 -3.80
CA LEU A 66 9.77 -4.97 -3.37
C LEU A 66 8.68 -3.95 -3.07
N TRP A 67 9.02 -2.88 -2.35
CA TRP A 67 8.15 -1.76 -2.05
C TRP A 67 7.68 -1.03 -3.31
N GLN A 68 8.58 -0.74 -4.25
CA GLN A 68 8.20 -0.06 -5.48
C GLN A 68 7.27 -0.95 -6.32
N ALA A 69 7.61 -2.22 -6.49
CA ALA A 69 6.79 -3.16 -7.26
C ALA A 69 5.41 -3.36 -6.62
N SER A 70 5.32 -3.46 -5.28
CA SER A 70 4.04 -3.59 -4.57
C SER A 70 3.19 -2.34 -4.70
N LEU A 71 3.79 -1.15 -4.65
CA LEU A 71 3.11 0.11 -4.89
C LEU A 71 2.60 0.21 -6.34
N ASP A 72 3.41 -0.16 -7.32
CA ASP A 72 3.02 -0.12 -8.73
C ASP A 72 1.85 -1.08 -9.01
N ALA A 73 1.90 -2.30 -8.46
CA ALA A 73 0.81 -3.28 -8.56
C ALA A 73 -0.46 -2.82 -7.81
N ALA A 74 -0.31 -2.25 -6.62
CA ALA A 74 -1.43 -1.74 -5.84
C ALA A 74 -2.09 -0.52 -6.51
N LYS A 75 -1.29 0.35 -7.13
CA LYS A 75 -1.77 1.47 -7.92
C LYS A 75 -2.52 0.98 -9.16
N ALA A 76 -1.97 0.01 -9.90
CA ALA A 76 -2.65 -0.58 -11.04
C ALA A 76 -4.00 -1.22 -10.66
N ALA A 77 -4.06 -1.91 -9.51
CA ALA A 77 -5.31 -2.48 -8.99
C ALA A 77 -6.33 -1.38 -8.61
N LEU A 78 -5.88 -0.31 -7.95
CA LEU A 78 -6.73 0.82 -7.61
C LEU A 78 -7.26 1.54 -8.87
N ASP A 79 -6.39 1.77 -9.85
CA ASP A 79 -6.75 2.40 -11.12
C ASP A 79 -7.77 1.54 -11.88
N ALA A 80 -7.59 0.21 -11.90
CA ALA A 80 -8.53 -0.73 -12.52
C ALA A 80 -9.92 -0.72 -11.86
N GLU A 81 -9.98 -0.61 -10.53
CA GLU A 81 -11.25 -0.47 -9.80
C GLU A 81 -11.93 0.88 -10.05
N THR A 82 -11.17 1.97 -10.14
CA THR A 82 -11.74 3.29 -10.42
C THR A 82 -12.16 3.50 -11.88
N ALA A 83 -11.70 2.64 -12.79
CA ALA A 83 -12.09 2.66 -14.21
C ALA A 83 -13.32 1.79 -14.53
N ALA A 84 -13.82 1.02 -13.55
CA ALA A 84 -15.00 0.15 -13.65
C ALA A 84 -16.28 0.89 -13.21
#